data_AF-A0A9P0JVI3-F1
#
_entry.id   AF-A0A9P0JVI3-F1
#
_cell.length_a   1.000
_cell.length_b   1.000
_cell.length_c   1.000
_cell.angle_alpha   90.00
_cell.angle_beta   90.00
_cell.angle_gamma   90.00
#
_symmetry.space_group_name_H-M   'P 1'
#
loop_
_entity.id
_entity.type
_entity.pdbx_description
1 polymer ?
#
loop_
_entity_poly.entity_id
_entity_poly.type
_entity_poly.pdbx_seq_one_letter_code
_entity_poly.pdbx_strand_id
1 'polypeptide(L)' 'MAGKAWASDFRKRHPELTLRSPEATSLARAQGFNKVSVTKYFDLLEEVRSKTNYPPHRIFNVDDDEVY' A
#
# COMPACT_ATOMS: atom_id res chain seq x y z
N MET A 1 16.74 -17.15 20.23
CA MET A 1 15.69 -16.16 19.90
C MET A 1 16.34 -14.80 19.71
N ALA A 2 15.98 -14.06 18.67
CA ALA A 2 16.44 -12.68 18.52
C ALA A 2 15.71 -11.79 19.54
N GLY A 3 16.44 -11.20 20.47
CA GLY A 3 15.91 -10.30 21.50
C GLY A 3 16.11 -8.83 21.17
N LYS A 4 15.83 -7.94 22.14
CA LYS A 4 15.99 -6.48 21.98
C LYS A 4 17.39 -6.08 21.49
N ALA A 5 18.44 -6.75 21.96
CA ALA A 5 19.82 -6.49 21.53
C ALA A 5 20.00 -6.70 20.01
N TRP A 6 19.50 -7.83 19.50
CA TRP A 6 19.55 -8.13 18.08
C TRP A 6 18.81 -7.08 17.24
N ALA A 7 17.61 -6.66 17.66
CA ALA A 7 16.82 -5.67 16.94
C ALA A 7 17.49 -4.28 16.92
N SER A 8 18.11 -3.89 18.03
CA SER A 8 18.90 -2.66 18.13
C SER A 8 20.13 -2.70 17.22
N ASP A 9 20.88 -3.79 17.24
CA ASP A 9 22.10 -3.93 16.43
C ASP A 9 21.80 -4.12 14.95
N PHE A 10 20.67 -4.73 14.60
CA PHE A 10 20.16 -4.77 13.24
C PHE A 10 19.89 -3.35 12.72
N ARG A 11 19.18 -2.53 13.48
CA ARG A 11 18.86 -1.15 13.08
C ARG A 11 20.11 -0.27 12.95
N LYS A 12 21.11 -0.47 13.82
CA LYS A 12 22.40 0.23 13.71
C LYS A 12 23.16 -0.12 12.42
N ARG A 13 23.08 -1.37 11.98
CA ARG A 13 23.72 -1.84 10.74
C ARG A 13 22.99 -1.40 9.47
N HIS A 14 21.70 -1.05 9.60
CA HIS A 14 20.80 -0.72 8.49
C HIS A 14 20.14 0.65 8.69
N PRO A 15 20.91 1.76 8.68
CA PRO A 15 20.37 3.11 8.89
C PRO A 15 19.37 3.56 7.82
N GLU A 16 19.36 2.92 6.64
CA GLU A 16 18.38 3.11 5.58
C GLU A 16 16.96 2.65 5.94
N LEU A 17 16.83 1.79 6.97
CA LEU A 17 15.55 1.29 7.42
C LEU A 17 14.91 2.25 8.41
N THR A 18 13.88 2.96 7.96
CA THR A 18 13.07 3.84 8.81
C THR A 18 11.93 3.06 9.48
N LEU A 19 11.76 3.25 10.78
CA LEU A 19 10.53 2.84 11.46
C LEU A 19 9.49 3.95 11.29
N ARG A 20 8.47 3.72 10.47
CA ARG A 20 7.39 4.68 10.26
C ARG A 20 6.23 4.39 11.20
N SER A 21 5.62 5.45 11.72
CA SER A 21 4.30 5.36 12.33
C SER A 21 3.27 5.20 11.20
N PRO A 22 2.28 4.31 11.34
CA PRO A 22 1.20 4.24 10.38
C PRO A 22 0.41 5.55 10.39
N GLU A 23 -0.01 6.00 9.22
CA GLU A 23 -0.94 7.11 9.08
C GLU A 23 -2.31 6.70 9.66
N ALA A 24 -3.01 7.66 10.28
CA ALA A 24 -4.32 7.39 10.84
C ALA A 24 -5.34 7.09 9.73
N THR A 25 -5.96 5.92 9.76
CA THR A 25 -7.05 5.59 8.84
C THR A 25 -8.29 6.39 9.21
N SER A 26 -8.81 7.20 8.29
CA SER A 26 -10.08 7.91 8.51
C SER A 26 -11.25 6.92 8.66
N LEU A 27 -12.31 7.33 9.36
CA LEU A 27 -13.51 6.50 9.53
C LEU A 27 -14.11 6.09 8.17
N ALA A 28 -14.12 7.01 7.20
CA ALA A 28 -14.59 6.74 5.85
C ALA A 28 -13.77 5.65 5.15
N ARG A 29 -12.42 5.69 5.26
CA ARG A 29 -11.55 4.64 4.72
C ARG A 29 -11.82 3.29 5.40
N ALA A 30 -11.98 3.28 6.71
CA ALA A 30 -12.27 2.06 7.46
C ALA A 30 -13.63 1.45 7.08
N GLN A 31 -14.67 2.27 6.88
CA GLN A 31 -16.00 1.82 6.45
C GLN A 31 -16.01 1.37 4.99
N GLY A 32 -15.28 2.06 4.11
CA GLY A 32 -15.17 1.75 2.69
C GLY A 32 -14.38 0.48 2.40
N PHE A 33 -13.42 0.11 3.26
CA PHE A 33 -12.64 -1.11 3.09
C PHE A 33 -13.40 -2.37 3.56
N ASN A 34 -14.39 -2.77 2.77
CA ASN A 34 -15.23 -3.95 3.03
C ASN A 34 -15.29 -4.88 1.81
N LYS A 35 -15.70 -6.13 2.02
CA LYS A 35 -15.75 -7.17 0.98
C LYS A 35 -16.50 -6.71 -0.28
N VAL A 36 -17.65 -6.06 -0.12
CA VAL A 36 -18.48 -5.62 -1.26
C VAL A 36 -17.74 -4.58 -2.11
N SER A 37 -17.11 -3.60 -1.46
CA SER A 37 -16.41 -2.51 -2.15
C SER A 37 -15.12 -3.00 -2.82
N VAL A 38 -14.37 -3.86 -2.13
CA VAL A 38 -13.14 -4.47 -2.66
C VAL A 38 -13.45 -5.39 -3.85
N THR A 39 -14.47 -6.24 -3.76
CA THR A 39 -14.88 -7.09 -4.88
C THR A 39 -15.28 -6.25 -6.10
N LYS A 40 -16.14 -5.25 -5.93
CA LYS A 40 -16.54 -4.34 -7.02
C LYS A 40 -15.35 -3.65 -7.70
N TYR A 41 -14.36 -3.22 -6.91
CA TYR A 41 -13.16 -2.59 -7.44
C TYR A 41 -12.37 -3.55 -8.35
N PHE A 42 -12.14 -4.78 -7.89
CA PHE A 42 -11.37 -5.76 -8.67
C PHE A 42 -12.13 -6.29 -9.88
N ASP A 43 -13.45 -6.45 -9.81
CA ASP A 43 -14.29 -6.81 -10.96
C ASP A 43 -14.16 -5.75 -12.07
N LEU A 44 -14.25 -4.47 -11.69
CA LEU A 44 -14.07 -3.36 -12.64
C LEU A 44 -12.66 -3.32 -13.22
N LEU A 45 -11.64 -3.56 -12.40
CA LEU A 45 -10.25 -3.58 -12.85
C LEU A 45 -10.00 -4.69 -13.89
N GLU A 46 -10.56 -5.87 -13.66
CA GLU A 46 -10.49 -7.01 -14.57
C GLU A 46 -11.22 -6.72 -15.89
N GLU A 47 -12.42 -6.14 -15.81
CA GLU A 47 -13.20 -5.74 -16.99
C GLU A 47 -12.42 -4.72 -17.86
N VAL A 48 -11.85 -3.68 -17.24
CA VAL A 48 -11.08 -2.65 -17.96
C VAL A 48 -9.80 -3.26 -18.56
N ARG A 49 -9.07 -4.08 -17.81
CA ARG A 49 -7.86 -4.74 -18.33
C ARG A 49 -8.14 -5.72 -19.45
N SER A 50 -9.26 -6.44 -19.42
CA SER A 50 -9.62 -7.38 -20.49
C SER A 50 -10.09 -6.68 -21.77
N LYS A 51 -10.83 -5.56 -21.64
CA LYS A 51 -11.28 -4.75 -22.80
C LYS A 51 -10.14 -4.04 -23.51
N THR A 52 -9.07 -3.71 -22.79
CA THR A 52 -7.97 -2.88 -23.29
C THR A 52 -6.62 -3.44 -22.85
N ASN A 53 -5.80 -3.86 -23.81
CA ASN A 53 -4.44 -4.29 -23.55
C ASN A 53 -3.52 -3.08 -23.37
N TYR A 54 -3.53 -2.48 -22.18
CA TYR A 54 -2.60 -1.40 -21.85
C TYR A 54 -1.18 -1.95 -21.76
N PRO A 55 -0.23 -1.46 -22.58
CA PRO A 55 1.16 -1.84 -22.42
C PRO A 55 1.67 -1.34 -21.06
N PRO A 56 2.66 -2.01 -20.44
CA PRO A 56 3.11 -1.68 -19.08
C PRO A 56 3.48 -0.20 -18.86
N HIS A 57 4.04 0.46 -19.87
CA HIS A 57 4.43 1.88 -19.81
C HIS A 57 3.25 2.87 -19.80
N ARG A 58 2.00 2.39 -19.89
CA ARG A 58 0.78 3.20 -19.78
C ARG A 58 -0.03 2.90 -18.51
N ILE A 59 0.51 2.08 -17.60
CA ILE A 59 -0.10 1.79 -16.31
C ILE A 59 0.69 2.55 -15.26
N PHE A 60 0.07 3.54 -14.65
CA PHE A 60 0.69 4.37 -13.63
C PHE A 60 0.07 4.04 -12.27
N ASN A 61 0.90 3.92 -11.24
CA ASN A 61 0.40 4.01 -9.88
C ASN A 61 0.06 5.48 -9.63
N VAL A 62 -1.17 5.74 -9.22
CA VAL A 62 -1.59 7.07 -8.77
C VAL A 62 -1.77 6.92 -7.26
N ASP A 63 -0.69 7.04 -6.50
CA ASP A 63 -0.82 7.39 -5.10
C ASP A 63 -0.85 8.92 -5.00
N ASP A 64 -1.77 9.42 -4.19
CA ASP A 64 -1.79 10.83 -3.84
C ASP A 64 -0.54 11.10 -3.01
N ASP A 65 0.44 11.81 -3.59
CA ASP A 65 1.42 12.54 -2.80
C ASP A 65 0.62 13.61 -2.02
N GLU A 66 0.22 13.31 -0.78
CA GLU A 66 -0.15 14.36 0.17
C GLU A 66 1.07 15.27 0.33
N VAL A 67 1.08 16.38 -0.41
CA VAL A 67 2.00 17.49 -0.22
C VAL A 67 1.73 18.05 1.17
N TYR A 68 2.65 17.79 2.11
CA TYR A 68 2.75 18.54 3.35
C TYR A 68 3.28 19.95 3.09
#